data_AF-A0AAJ2VXR5-F1
#
_entry.id   AF-A0AAJ2VXR5-F1
#
_cell.length_a   1.000
_cell.length_b   1.000
_cell.length_c   1.000
_cell.angle_alpha   90.00
_cell.angle_beta   90.00
_cell.angle_gamma   90.00
#
_symmetry.space_group_name_H-M   'P 1'
#
loop_
_entity.id
_entity.type
_entity.pdbx_description
1 polymer ?
#
loop_
_entity_poly.entity_id
_entity_poly.type
_entity_poly.pdbx_seq_one_letter_code
_entity_poly.pdbx_strand_id
1 'polypeptide(L)'
;MRHTIWSIRHIDFNNDKMTDKLTELEKKMGELSGKSRLSVENLLVLPENFRKLHSFKIFGDNLLAIPANLITEGDDEEFEKPFSFLDSLEALKLFESEFRPEVPYDFIQIGNLYGSTEIVLLNKFKDTIHIFHVSDLSDKDWLKYKLEKGICDLESFIDSLQVQTVCCLMDPNDYSKWDICEIRNNEIFTGAGLLKFTDKKTAYKEYKRFIEKSLERGFQIHYAPKKILNELEQ
;
A
#
# COMPACT_ATOMS: atom_id res chain seq x y z
N MET A 1 48.56 -16.43 28.50
CA MET A 1 47.16 -15.93 28.64
C MET A 1 46.67 -15.54 27.26
N ARG A 2 45.58 -16.15 26.79
CA ARG A 2 45.07 -16.02 25.43
C ARG A 2 44.19 -14.78 25.35
N HIS A 3 44.49 -13.88 24.40
CA HIS A 3 43.62 -12.76 24.05
C HIS A 3 42.45 -13.31 23.22
N THR A 4 41.24 -13.20 23.78
CA THR A 4 40.00 -13.54 23.08
C THR A 4 39.70 -12.44 22.08
N ILE A 5 39.87 -12.77 20.79
CA ILE A 5 39.43 -11.94 19.67
C ILE A 5 37.90 -11.89 19.74
N TRP A 6 37.35 -10.68 19.87
CA TRP A 6 35.92 -10.45 19.67
C TRP A 6 35.61 -10.73 18.20
N SER A 7 35.07 -11.92 17.95
CA SER A 7 34.38 -12.22 16.70
C SER A 7 33.25 -11.22 16.56
N ILE A 8 33.41 -10.28 15.64
CA ILE A 8 32.30 -9.56 15.04
C ILE A 8 31.46 -10.65 14.37
N ARG A 9 30.32 -10.96 14.98
CA ARG A 9 29.30 -11.74 14.29
C ARG A 9 28.89 -10.91 13.08
N HIS A 10 29.26 -11.38 11.89
CA HIS A 10 28.53 -11.03 10.69
C HIS A 10 27.08 -11.42 10.95
N ILE A 11 26.26 -10.40 11.18
CA ILE A 11 24.81 -10.48 11.15
C ILE A 11 24.46 -10.67 9.66
N ASP A 12 24.56 -11.91 9.18
CA ASP A 12 23.80 -12.36 8.02
C ASP A 12 22.38 -12.58 8.53
N PHE A 13 21.55 -11.54 8.43
CA PHE A 13 20.14 -11.63 8.78
C PHE A 13 19.30 -11.53 7.50
N ASN A 14 18.74 -12.68 7.11
CA ASN A 14 17.41 -12.81 6.50
C ASN A 14 16.98 -11.70 5.53
N ASN A 15 17.71 -11.54 4.43
CA ASN A 15 17.21 -10.74 3.31
C ASN A 15 16.31 -11.56 2.36
N ASP A 16 16.06 -12.84 2.64
CA ASP A 16 15.32 -13.74 1.75
C ASP A 16 13.81 -13.53 1.83
N LYS A 17 13.20 -13.46 3.03
CA LYS A 17 11.73 -13.40 3.15
C LYS A 17 11.11 -12.13 2.54
N MET A 18 11.65 -10.96 2.87
CA MET A 18 11.18 -9.69 2.29
C MET A 18 11.39 -9.66 0.77
N THR A 19 12.55 -10.12 0.29
CA THR A 19 12.86 -10.22 -1.15
C THR A 19 11.91 -11.18 -1.86
N ASP A 20 11.60 -12.32 -1.27
CA ASP A 20 10.69 -13.32 -1.80
C ASP A 20 9.28 -12.73 -1.96
N LYS A 21 8.78 -12.07 -0.92
CA LYS A 21 7.47 -11.40 -0.96
C LYS A 21 7.42 -10.29 -2.01
N LEU A 22 8.43 -9.43 -2.08
CA LEU A 22 8.49 -8.36 -3.08
C LEU A 22 8.54 -8.93 -4.51
N THR A 23 9.29 -10.02 -4.70
CA THR A 23 9.34 -10.75 -5.97
C THR A 23 7.98 -11.36 -6.33
N GLU A 24 7.26 -11.90 -5.35
CA GLU A 24 5.90 -12.42 -5.52
C GLU A 24 4.92 -11.32 -5.91
N LEU A 25 4.96 -10.17 -5.23
CA LEU A 25 4.14 -9.00 -5.54
C LEU A 25 4.41 -8.50 -6.96
N GLU A 26 5.67 -8.32 -7.33
CA GLU A 26 6.06 -7.92 -8.69
C GLU A 26 5.50 -8.90 -9.74
N LYS A 27 5.57 -10.22 -9.50
CA LYS A 27 4.97 -11.24 -10.38
C LYS A 27 3.45 -11.14 -10.44
N LYS A 28 2.77 -10.94 -9.30
CA LYS A 28 1.31 -10.85 -9.23
C LYS A 28 0.78 -9.61 -9.96
N MET A 29 1.46 -8.48 -9.77
CA MET A 29 1.21 -7.22 -10.47
C MET A 29 1.54 -7.34 -11.96
N GLY A 30 2.55 -8.11 -12.36
CA GLY A 30 2.87 -8.41 -13.74
C GLY A 30 3.15 -7.16 -14.56
N GLU A 31 2.49 -7.00 -15.71
CA GLU A 31 2.62 -5.81 -16.58
C GLU A 31 2.11 -4.52 -15.93
N LEU A 32 1.40 -4.63 -14.81
CA LEU A 32 0.87 -3.48 -14.06
C LEU A 32 1.90 -2.87 -13.12
N SER A 33 3.05 -3.54 -12.96
CA SER A 33 4.12 -3.06 -12.12
C SER A 33 4.92 -1.92 -12.75
N GLY A 34 5.27 -0.92 -11.94
CA GLY A 34 6.11 0.20 -12.32
C GLY A 34 7.41 0.21 -11.51
N LYS A 35 8.50 0.66 -12.13
CA LYS A 35 9.71 1.04 -11.38
C LYS A 35 9.47 2.34 -10.63
N SER A 36 10.19 2.49 -9.52
CA SER A 36 10.28 3.76 -8.81
C SER A 36 10.69 4.90 -9.76
N ARG A 37 9.99 6.03 -9.69
CA ARG A 37 10.30 7.29 -10.37
C ARG A 37 11.30 8.15 -9.60
N LEU A 38 11.60 7.82 -8.34
CA LEU A 38 12.68 8.46 -7.60
C LEU A 38 14.05 8.14 -8.22
N SER A 39 14.89 9.17 -8.37
CA SER A 39 16.28 8.99 -8.81
C SER A 39 17.14 8.33 -7.72
N VAL A 40 18.30 7.79 -8.09
CA VAL A 40 19.23 7.15 -7.15
C VAL A 40 19.63 8.12 -6.03
N GLU A 41 19.84 9.39 -6.36
CA GLU A 41 20.19 10.45 -5.40
C GLU A 41 19.05 10.70 -4.42
N ASN A 42 17.81 10.75 -4.90
CA ASN A 42 16.64 10.91 -4.03
C ASN A 42 16.49 9.72 -3.08
N LEU A 43 16.82 8.51 -3.53
CA LEU A 43 16.75 7.32 -2.68
C LEU A 43 17.77 7.35 -1.53
N LEU A 44 18.87 8.10 -1.63
CA LEU A 44 19.90 8.15 -0.58
C LEU A 44 19.42 8.71 0.76
N VAL A 45 18.29 9.44 0.76
CA VAL A 45 17.65 9.94 2.00
C VAL A 45 16.91 8.84 2.76
N LEU A 46 16.62 7.71 2.10
CA LEU A 46 15.88 6.59 2.65
C LEU A 46 16.83 5.58 3.30
N PRO A 47 16.42 4.91 4.39
CA PRO A 47 17.23 3.89 5.05
C PRO A 47 17.40 2.66 4.14
N GLU A 48 18.48 1.92 4.33
CA GLU A 48 18.89 0.82 3.44
C GLU A 48 17.85 -0.29 3.31
N ASN A 49 17.25 -0.70 4.42
CA ASN A 49 16.17 -1.67 4.47
C ASN A 49 14.99 -1.27 3.56
N PHE A 50 14.62 0.02 3.53
CA PHE A 50 13.56 0.52 2.67
C PHE A 50 14.03 0.73 1.22
N ARG A 51 15.28 1.17 0.99
CA ARG A 51 15.83 1.37 -0.36
C ARG A 51 15.76 0.10 -1.22
N LYS A 52 15.87 -1.09 -0.64
CA LYS A 52 15.73 -2.37 -1.34
C LYS A 52 14.41 -2.46 -2.12
N LEU A 53 13.34 -1.91 -1.56
CA LEU A 53 12.01 -1.91 -2.16
C LEU A 53 12.00 -1.19 -3.52
N HIS A 54 12.77 -0.11 -3.64
CA HIS A 54 12.90 0.68 -4.87
C HIS A 54 13.66 -0.03 -6.00
N SER A 55 14.23 -1.22 -5.76
CA SER A 55 14.79 -2.07 -6.82
C SER A 55 13.74 -2.93 -7.54
N PHE A 56 12.56 -3.10 -6.95
CA PHE A 56 11.47 -3.90 -7.50
C PHE A 56 10.52 -3.06 -8.36
N LYS A 57 9.80 -3.74 -9.27
CA LYS A 57 8.68 -3.11 -9.97
C LYS A 57 7.41 -3.32 -9.15
N ILE A 58 7.10 -2.36 -8.28
CA ILE A 58 5.87 -2.39 -7.44
C ILE A 58 5.23 -1.00 -7.23
N PHE A 59 5.73 0.04 -7.91
CA PHE A 59 5.32 1.45 -7.69
C PHE A 59 4.16 1.90 -8.60
N GLY A 60 3.53 0.98 -9.33
CA GLY A 60 2.44 1.29 -10.26
C GLY A 60 1.06 1.39 -9.60
N ASP A 61 0.30 2.40 -9.98
CA ASP A 61 -1.17 2.47 -10.03
C ASP A 61 -2.00 2.11 -8.76
N ASN A 62 -1.47 2.31 -7.55
CA ASN A 62 -2.16 2.03 -6.27
C ASN A 62 -2.73 0.60 -6.22
N LEU A 63 -1.99 -0.34 -6.80
CA LEU A 63 -2.36 -1.73 -6.92
C LEU A 63 -1.93 -2.54 -5.71
N LEU A 64 -1.57 -1.88 -4.61
CA LEU A 64 -1.28 -2.53 -3.35
C LEU A 64 -2.37 -2.15 -2.34
N ALA A 65 -2.62 -3.02 -1.38
CA ALA A 65 -3.49 -2.73 -0.26
C ALA A 65 -2.87 -3.23 1.04
N ILE A 66 -3.22 -2.54 2.12
CA ILE A 66 -2.91 -2.90 3.50
C ILE A 66 -4.19 -3.50 4.10
N PRO A 67 -4.13 -4.71 4.70
CA PRO A 67 -5.24 -5.28 5.46
C PRO A 67 -5.79 -4.30 6.51
N ALA A 68 -7.12 -4.15 6.59
CA ALA A 68 -7.76 -3.19 7.51
C ALA A 68 -7.41 -3.46 8.99
N ASN A 69 -7.28 -4.73 9.36
CA ASN A 69 -6.90 -5.17 10.70
C ASN A 69 -5.49 -4.74 11.15
N LEU A 70 -4.60 -4.37 10.21
CA LEU A 70 -3.32 -3.74 10.54
C LEU A 70 -3.44 -2.25 10.84
N ILE A 71 -4.52 -1.61 10.41
CA ILE A 71 -4.73 -0.17 10.54
C ILE A 71 -5.58 0.13 11.78
N THR A 72 -6.64 -0.66 11.98
CA THR A 72 -7.60 -0.51 13.07
C THR A 72 -7.74 -1.83 13.82
N GLU A 73 -7.39 -1.85 15.11
CA GLU A 73 -7.60 -3.03 15.96
C GLU A 73 -9.09 -3.38 16.04
N GLY A 74 -9.45 -4.62 15.68
CA GLY A 74 -10.83 -5.12 15.72
C GLY A 74 -11.63 -4.93 14.43
N ASP A 75 -11.03 -4.40 13.37
CA ASP A 75 -11.68 -4.17 12.08
C ASP A 75 -11.36 -5.28 11.06
N ASP A 76 -11.61 -6.52 11.46
CA ASP A 76 -11.36 -7.73 10.64
C ASP A 76 -12.39 -7.89 9.50
N GLU A 77 -13.47 -7.09 9.52
CA GLU A 77 -14.58 -7.15 8.56
C GLU A 77 -14.47 -6.10 7.44
N GLU A 78 -13.61 -5.07 7.59
CA GLU A 78 -13.45 -4.01 6.60
C GLU A 78 -12.50 -4.41 5.46
N PHE A 79 -12.78 -3.91 4.25
CA PHE A 79 -11.98 -4.16 3.07
C PHE A 79 -10.56 -3.59 3.21
N GLU A 80 -9.61 -4.26 2.55
CA GLU A 80 -8.21 -3.84 2.48
C GLU A 80 -8.08 -2.41 1.96
N LYS A 81 -7.28 -1.59 2.64
CA LYS A 81 -7.12 -0.17 2.31
C LYS A 81 -6.09 -0.01 1.21
N PRO A 82 -6.46 0.64 0.10
CA PRO A 82 -5.55 0.95 -1.00
C PRO A 82 -4.31 1.70 -0.55
N PHE A 83 -3.14 1.27 -1.02
CA PHE A 83 -1.85 1.80 -0.62
C PHE A 83 -0.94 2.02 -1.83
N SER A 84 -0.11 3.05 -1.74
CA SER A 84 0.97 3.30 -2.68
C SER A 84 2.23 3.69 -1.95
N PHE A 85 3.35 3.09 -2.35
CA PHE A 85 4.66 3.54 -1.92
C PHE A 85 4.94 4.96 -2.39
N LEU A 86 5.75 5.67 -1.61
CA LEU A 86 6.29 6.96 -1.97
C LEU A 86 7.10 6.83 -3.27
N ASP A 87 6.66 7.52 -4.31
CA ASP A 87 7.26 7.43 -5.63
C ASP A 87 7.55 8.79 -6.29
N SER A 88 7.44 9.90 -5.55
CA SER A 88 7.69 11.23 -6.11
C SER A 88 8.51 12.11 -5.18
N LEU A 89 9.38 12.91 -5.80
CA LEU A 89 10.20 13.89 -5.09
C LEU A 89 9.30 14.99 -4.50
N GLU A 90 8.21 15.32 -5.19
CA GLU A 90 7.22 16.29 -4.77
C GLU A 90 6.56 15.88 -3.46
N ALA A 91 6.13 14.61 -3.33
CA ALA A 91 5.54 14.10 -2.10
C ALA A 91 6.55 14.11 -0.94
N LEU A 92 7.79 13.71 -1.20
CA LEU A 92 8.85 13.77 -0.20
C LEU A 92 9.10 15.21 0.29
N LYS A 93 9.21 16.17 -0.64
CA LYS A 93 9.42 17.59 -0.30
C LYS A 93 8.23 18.18 0.45
N LEU A 94 7.02 17.87 0.01
CA LEU A 94 5.79 18.30 0.67
C LEU A 94 5.80 17.83 2.13
N PHE A 95 6.11 16.54 2.35
CA PHE A 95 6.13 15.97 3.68
C PHE A 95 7.12 16.68 4.61
N GLU A 96 8.35 16.87 4.14
CA GLU A 96 9.39 17.57 4.89
C GLU A 96 9.03 19.03 5.17
N SER A 97 8.30 19.70 4.27
CA SER A 97 7.91 21.10 4.47
C SER A 97 6.72 21.28 5.41
N GLU A 98 5.74 20.38 5.37
CA GLU A 98 4.46 20.54 6.08
C GLU A 98 4.43 19.83 7.43
N PHE A 99 5.01 18.63 7.53
CA PHE A 99 4.82 17.77 8.71
C PHE A 99 6.05 17.67 9.60
N ARG A 100 7.23 18.05 9.09
CA ARG A 100 8.48 17.95 9.86
C ARG A 100 8.46 18.69 11.21
N PRO A 101 7.78 19.84 11.39
CA PRO A 101 7.71 20.50 12.69
C PRO A 101 7.04 19.67 13.80
N GLU A 102 6.11 18.79 13.44
CA GLU A 102 5.29 18.03 14.40
C GLU A 102 5.67 16.55 14.47
N VAL A 103 6.19 15.99 13.37
CA VAL A 103 6.67 14.60 13.33
C VAL A 103 8.17 14.59 13.67
N PRO A 104 8.70 13.64 14.46
CA PRO A 104 10.15 13.58 14.74
C PRO A 104 11.01 12.98 13.60
N TYR A 105 12.30 13.34 13.53
CA TYR A 105 13.20 13.06 12.40
C TYR A 105 13.53 11.58 12.17
N ASP A 106 13.25 10.72 13.14
CA ASP A 106 13.36 9.26 12.99
C ASP A 106 12.27 8.68 12.08
N PHE A 107 11.19 9.41 11.82
CA PHE A 107 10.14 9.02 10.89
C PHE A 107 10.39 9.58 9.48
N ILE A 108 10.23 8.71 8.50
CA ILE A 108 10.20 9.04 7.08
C ILE A 108 8.86 8.59 6.47
N GLN A 109 8.33 9.36 5.52
CA GLN A 109 7.20 8.91 4.73
C GLN A 109 7.63 7.76 3.80
N ILE A 110 6.85 6.69 3.80
CA ILE A 110 7.05 5.55 2.89
C ILE A 110 5.89 5.35 1.92
N GLY A 111 4.76 6.02 2.13
CA GLY A 111 3.61 5.92 1.25
C GLY A 111 2.36 6.61 1.80
N ASN A 112 1.24 6.40 1.13
CA ASN A 112 -0.05 6.99 1.45
C ASN A 112 -1.17 5.97 1.23
N LEU A 113 -2.25 6.10 2.00
CA LEU A 113 -3.51 5.42 1.69
C LEU A 113 -4.26 6.21 0.61
N TYR A 114 -4.77 5.53 -0.42
CA TYR A 114 -5.52 6.21 -1.49
C TYR A 114 -6.97 6.47 -1.09
N GLY A 115 -7.50 7.62 -1.51
CA GLY A 115 -8.87 8.05 -1.19
C GLY A 115 -9.01 8.60 0.23
N SER A 116 -7.89 8.82 0.91
CA SER A 116 -7.87 9.35 2.27
C SER A 116 -6.64 10.23 2.52
N THR A 117 -6.53 10.80 3.71
CA THR A 117 -5.42 11.68 4.11
C THR A 117 -4.45 11.01 5.09
N GLU A 118 -4.47 9.67 5.22
CA GLU A 118 -3.44 9.00 6.00
C GLU A 118 -2.10 8.89 5.28
N ILE A 119 -1.06 9.17 6.06
CA ILE A 119 0.34 9.07 5.68
C ILE A 119 0.95 7.86 6.40
N VAL A 120 1.63 7.01 5.63
CA VAL A 120 2.32 5.83 6.16
C VAL A 120 3.79 6.17 6.37
N LEU A 121 4.27 5.95 7.59
CA LEU A 121 5.61 6.29 8.05
C LEU A 121 6.41 5.03 8.42
N LEU A 122 7.72 5.09 8.18
CA LEU A 122 8.69 4.16 8.76
C LEU A 122 9.51 4.89 9.83
N ASN A 123 9.53 4.35 11.05
CA ASN A 123 10.52 4.72 12.05
C ASN A 123 11.85 4.02 11.73
N LYS A 124 12.83 4.77 11.24
CA LYS A 124 14.10 4.22 10.72
C LYS A 124 15.03 3.64 11.78
N PHE A 125 14.76 3.89 13.07
CA PHE A 125 15.57 3.34 14.17
C PHE A 125 14.96 2.08 14.77
N LYS A 126 13.62 1.97 14.76
CA LYS A 126 12.88 0.84 15.33
C LYS A 126 12.40 -0.16 14.29
N ASP A 127 12.50 0.20 13.01
CA ASP A 127 12.00 -0.57 11.88
C ASP A 127 10.49 -0.89 11.98
N THR A 128 9.72 0.10 12.45
CA THR A 128 8.28 0.00 12.70
C THR A 128 7.50 0.92 11.77
N ILE A 129 6.33 0.45 11.34
CA ILE A 129 5.40 1.18 10.50
C ILE A 129 4.36 1.87 11.37
N HIS A 130 4.03 3.10 11.00
CA HIS A 130 3.04 3.92 11.66
C HIS A 130 2.14 4.56 10.63
N ILE A 131 0.90 4.85 11.02
CA ILE A 131 -0.07 5.53 10.17
C ILE A 131 -0.68 6.66 10.99
N PHE A 132 -0.72 7.86 10.43
CA PHE A 132 -1.45 8.98 11.00
C PHE A 132 -2.26 9.68 9.92
N HIS A 133 -3.39 10.28 10.33
CA HIS A 133 -4.25 11.08 9.48
C HIS A 133 -3.84 12.55 9.59
N VAL A 134 -3.86 13.33 8.50
CA VAL A 134 -3.42 14.75 8.53
C VAL A 134 -4.11 15.57 9.62
N SER A 135 -5.36 15.28 9.98
CA SER A 135 -6.05 15.97 11.09
C SER A 135 -5.43 15.71 12.46
N ASP A 136 -4.68 14.62 12.65
CA ASP A 136 -4.01 14.31 13.92
C ASP A 136 -3.00 15.41 14.30
N LEU A 137 -2.51 16.21 13.35
CA LEU A 137 -1.65 17.36 13.62
C LEU A 137 -2.32 18.42 14.51
N SER A 138 -3.65 18.46 14.53
CA SER A 138 -4.42 19.36 15.40
C SER A 138 -4.55 18.84 16.83
N ASP A 139 -4.35 17.55 17.06
CA ASP A 139 -4.38 16.89 18.37
C ASP A 139 -3.02 16.26 18.66
N LYS A 140 -2.13 17.05 19.26
CA LYS A 140 -0.74 16.67 19.50
C LYS A 140 -0.61 15.45 20.41
N ASP A 141 -1.53 15.26 21.36
CA ASP A 141 -1.51 14.11 22.25
C ASP A 141 -1.87 12.83 21.50
N TRP A 142 -2.86 12.92 20.61
CA TRP A 142 -3.24 11.81 19.73
C TRP A 142 -2.17 11.48 18.69
N LEU A 143 -1.58 12.49 18.04
CA LEU A 143 -0.45 12.29 17.14
C LEU A 143 0.71 11.60 17.86
N LYS A 144 1.07 12.08 19.05
CA LYS A 144 2.12 11.47 19.87
C LYS A 144 1.81 10.02 20.18
N TYR A 145 0.57 9.72 20.59
CA TYR A 145 0.14 8.34 20.83
C TYR A 145 0.33 7.44 19.60
N LYS A 146 -0.07 7.88 18.40
CA LYS A 146 0.12 7.14 17.15
C LYS A 146 1.60 6.96 16.75
N LEU A 147 2.44 7.96 17.01
CA LEU A 147 3.88 7.86 16.74
C LEU A 147 4.60 6.97 17.78
N GLU A 148 4.06 6.83 18.99
CA GLU A 148 4.59 5.90 20.00
C GLU A 148 4.15 4.45 19.76
N LYS A 149 2.97 4.25 19.17
CA LYS A 149 2.42 2.92 18.86
C LYS A 149 2.45 2.62 17.36
N GLY A 150 3.47 1.87 16.94
CA GLY A 150 3.53 1.32 15.59
C GLY A 150 2.45 0.26 15.37
N ILE A 151 2.02 0.11 14.12
CA ILE A 151 1.05 -0.91 13.71
C ILE A 151 1.68 -2.29 13.55
N CYS A 152 2.92 -2.34 13.05
CA CYS A 152 3.72 -3.55 12.88
C CYS A 152 5.19 -3.18 12.57
N ASP A 153 6.07 -4.16 12.47
CA ASP A 153 7.42 -3.98 11.91
C ASP A 153 7.40 -3.95 10.37
N LEU A 154 8.47 -3.44 9.76
CA LEU A 154 8.61 -3.31 8.29
C LEU A 154 8.48 -4.66 7.57
N GLU A 155 9.06 -5.74 8.11
CA GLU A 155 9.00 -7.05 7.47
C GLU A 155 7.56 -7.58 7.45
N SER A 156 6.88 -7.52 8.59
CA SER A 156 5.46 -7.88 8.74
C SER A 156 4.57 -7.03 7.85
N PHE A 157 4.86 -5.72 7.74
CA PHE A 157 4.14 -4.83 6.83
C PHE A 157 4.26 -5.30 5.37
N ILE A 158 5.48 -5.56 4.89
CA ILE A 158 5.70 -6.01 3.52
C ILE A 158 5.05 -7.38 3.27
N ASP A 159 5.15 -8.29 4.23
CA ASP A 159 4.53 -9.62 4.17
C ASP A 159 3.00 -9.54 4.06
N SER A 160 2.40 -8.55 4.72
CA SER A 160 0.95 -8.32 4.72
C SER A 160 0.41 -7.67 3.45
N LEU A 161 1.26 -6.99 2.67
CA LEU A 161 0.80 -6.28 1.48
C LEU A 161 0.15 -7.24 0.49
N GLN A 162 -0.99 -6.81 -0.03
CA GLN A 162 -1.75 -7.53 -1.03
C GLN A 162 -1.85 -6.72 -2.31
N VAL A 163 -2.13 -7.39 -3.42
CA VAL A 163 -2.44 -6.68 -4.66
C VAL A 163 -3.89 -6.25 -4.58
N GLN A 164 -4.13 -4.95 -4.67
CA GLN A 164 -5.46 -4.37 -4.64
C GLN A 164 -6.21 -4.69 -5.93
N THR A 165 -7.36 -5.32 -5.78
CA THR A 165 -8.14 -5.89 -6.88
C THR A 165 -9.62 -5.55 -6.78
N VAL A 166 -10.00 -4.72 -5.80
CA VAL A 166 -11.38 -4.31 -5.54
C VAL A 166 -11.69 -2.99 -6.26
N CYS A 167 -12.81 -2.98 -6.98
CA CYS A 167 -13.54 -1.78 -7.40
C CYS A 167 -14.86 -1.68 -6.62
N CYS A 168 -15.13 -0.51 -6.06
CA CYS A 168 -16.39 -0.11 -5.46
C CYS A 168 -17.03 1.01 -6.28
N LEU A 169 -18.25 0.78 -6.72
CA LEU A 169 -19.09 1.75 -7.41
C LEU A 169 -20.34 2.04 -6.59
N MET A 170 -20.81 3.28 -6.58
CA MET A 170 -21.99 3.70 -5.80
C MET A 170 -22.92 4.53 -6.66
N ASP A 171 -24.23 4.42 -6.42
CA ASP A 171 -25.20 5.33 -7.01
C ASP A 171 -24.98 6.74 -6.44
N PRO A 172 -24.74 7.77 -7.27
CA PRO A 172 -24.46 9.12 -6.78
C PRO A 172 -25.67 9.79 -6.11
N ASN A 173 -26.87 9.27 -6.30
CA ASN A 173 -28.11 9.78 -5.71
C ASN A 173 -28.65 8.92 -4.57
N ASP A 174 -28.10 7.72 -4.35
CA ASP A 174 -28.56 6.76 -3.35
C ASP A 174 -27.41 5.88 -2.84
N TYR A 175 -26.70 6.35 -1.81
CA TYR A 175 -25.55 5.63 -1.24
C TYR A 175 -25.86 4.25 -0.63
N SER A 176 -27.14 3.88 -0.50
CA SER A 176 -27.52 2.51 -0.13
C SER A 176 -27.34 1.51 -1.28
N LYS A 177 -27.20 2.00 -2.51
CA LYS A 177 -26.95 1.19 -3.71
C LYS A 177 -25.48 1.25 -4.11
N TRP A 178 -24.85 0.09 -4.14
CA TRP A 178 -23.46 -0.06 -4.52
C TRP A 178 -23.22 -1.37 -5.27
N ASP A 179 -22.17 -1.40 -6.07
CA ASP A 179 -21.62 -2.59 -6.70
C ASP A 179 -20.15 -2.73 -6.29
N ILE A 180 -19.80 -3.87 -5.71
CA ILE A 180 -18.41 -4.23 -5.43
C ILE A 180 -18.02 -5.38 -6.35
N CYS A 181 -16.81 -5.27 -6.89
CA CYS A 181 -16.17 -6.30 -7.70
C CYS A 181 -14.73 -6.44 -7.26
N GLU A 182 -14.30 -7.65 -6.96
CA GLU A 182 -12.92 -7.94 -6.60
C GLU A 182 -12.38 -9.08 -7.44
N ILE A 183 -11.14 -8.99 -7.92
CA ILE A 183 -10.48 -10.06 -8.67
C ILE A 183 -9.32 -10.69 -7.90
N ARG A 184 -9.54 -11.84 -7.26
CA ARG A 184 -8.46 -12.61 -6.62
C ARG A 184 -8.13 -13.83 -7.47
N ASN A 185 -6.90 -13.93 -7.97
CA ASN A 185 -6.48 -15.00 -8.86
C ASN A 185 -7.35 -15.07 -10.13
N ASN A 186 -7.85 -16.26 -10.48
CA ASN A 186 -8.79 -16.47 -11.58
C ASN A 186 -10.25 -16.41 -11.08
N GLU A 187 -10.53 -15.72 -9.99
CA GLU A 187 -11.86 -15.64 -9.37
C GLU A 187 -12.32 -14.18 -9.25
N ILE A 188 -13.62 -13.95 -9.44
CA ILE A 188 -14.26 -12.64 -9.24
C ILE A 188 -15.28 -12.76 -8.12
N PHE A 189 -15.16 -11.89 -7.12
CA PHE A 189 -16.07 -11.75 -6.00
C PHE A 189 -16.93 -10.52 -6.22
N THR A 190 -18.24 -10.68 -6.11
CA THR A 190 -19.21 -9.59 -6.23
C THR A 190 -20.20 -9.66 -5.09
N GLY A 191 -21.01 -8.61 -4.91
CA GLY A 191 -22.14 -8.65 -3.96
C GLY A 191 -23.15 -9.79 -4.23
N ALA A 192 -23.17 -10.33 -5.45
CA ALA A 192 -24.03 -11.45 -5.84
C ALA A 192 -23.39 -12.84 -5.67
N GLY A 193 -22.09 -12.91 -5.33
CA GLY A 193 -21.36 -14.15 -5.12
C GLY A 193 -20.06 -14.27 -5.93
N LEU A 194 -19.54 -15.50 -5.98
CA LEU A 194 -18.23 -15.87 -6.52
C LEU A 194 -18.33 -16.49 -7.93
N LEU A 195 -17.54 -15.99 -8.87
CA LEU A 195 -17.35 -16.56 -10.21
C LEU A 195 -15.91 -17.07 -10.37
N LYS A 196 -15.75 -18.31 -10.87
CA LYS A 196 -14.44 -18.92 -11.10
C LYS A 196 -14.15 -19.07 -12.59
N PHE A 197 -12.93 -18.75 -12.98
CA PHE A 197 -12.44 -18.84 -14.35
C PHE A 197 -11.23 -19.78 -14.45
N THR A 198 -11.04 -20.35 -15.63
CA THR A 198 -9.93 -21.27 -15.90
C THR A 198 -8.59 -20.54 -16.06
N ASP A 199 -8.61 -19.25 -16.38
CA ASP A 199 -7.43 -18.45 -16.66
C ASP A 199 -7.58 -16.98 -16.25
N LYS A 200 -6.45 -16.33 -15.97
CA LYS A 200 -6.36 -14.94 -15.48
C LYS A 200 -6.85 -13.92 -16.49
N LYS A 201 -6.67 -14.18 -17.79
CA LYS A 201 -7.03 -13.25 -18.87
C LYS A 201 -8.56 -13.14 -18.98
N THR A 202 -9.25 -14.27 -18.94
CA THR A 202 -10.71 -14.31 -18.92
C THR A 202 -11.26 -13.66 -17.65
N ALA A 203 -10.70 -13.97 -16.48
CA ALA A 203 -11.10 -13.33 -15.22
C ALA A 203 -10.96 -11.80 -15.29
N TYR A 204 -9.82 -11.28 -15.76
CA TYR A 204 -9.61 -9.83 -15.87
C TYR A 204 -10.57 -9.16 -16.86
N LYS A 205 -10.87 -9.81 -17.99
CA LYS A 205 -11.84 -9.31 -18.96
C LYS A 205 -13.25 -9.21 -18.35
N GLU A 206 -13.64 -10.22 -17.59
CA GLU A 206 -14.94 -10.28 -16.92
C GLU A 206 -15.04 -9.27 -15.77
N TYR A 207 -13.93 -9.06 -15.04
CA TYR A 207 -13.81 -8.03 -14.02
C TYR A 207 -14.05 -6.64 -14.60
N LYS A 208 -13.37 -6.31 -15.72
CA LYS A 208 -13.58 -5.04 -16.43
C LYS A 208 -15.02 -4.88 -16.92
N ARG A 209 -15.57 -5.94 -17.53
CA ARG A 209 -16.95 -5.95 -18.02
C ARG A 209 -17.97 -5.69 -16.90
N PHE A 210 -17.72 -6.19 -15.69
CA PHE A 210 -18.58 -5.91 -14.53
C PHE A 210 -18.58 -4.41 -14.17
N ILE A 211 -17.38 -3.80 -14.15
CA ILE A 211 -17.21 -2.38 -13.84
C ILE A 211 -17.91 -1.53 -14.90
N GLU A 212 -17.68 -1.80 -16.18
CA GLU A 212 -18.32 -1.10 -17.32
C GLU A 212 -19.85 -1.17 -17.22
N LYS A 213 -20.42 -2.35 -16.98
CA LYS A 213 -21.88 -2.52 -16.80
C LYS A 213 -22.45 -1.75 -15.62
N SER A 214 -21.67 -1.56 -14.56
CA SER A 214 -22.11 -0.80 -13.38
C SER A 214 -22.13 0.70 -13.69
N LEU A 215 -21.14 1.18 -14.44
CA LEU A 215 -21.11 2.54 -14.98
C LEU A 215 -22.26 2.81 -15.96
N GLU A 216 -22.56 1.87 -16.86
CA GLU A 216 -23.73 1.94 -17.77
C GLU A 216 -25.06 2.05 -17.02
N ARG A 217 -25.16 1.49 -15.81
CA ARG A 217 -26.34 1.62 -14.93
C ARG A 217 -26.42 2.96 -14.21
N GLY A 218 -25.43 3.85 -14.36
CA GLY A 218 -25.40 5.19 -13.76
C GLY A 218 -24.66 5.28 -12.42
N PHE A 219 -23.98 4.22 -11.99
CA PHE A 219 -23.13 4.25 -10.80
C PHE A 219 -21.85 5.05 -11.09
N GLN A 220 -21.24 5.61 -10.04
CA GLN A 220 -19.95 6.28 -10.10
C GLN A 220 -18.89 5.48 -9.34
N ILE A 221 -17.64 5.58 -9.77
CA ILE A 221 -16.54 4.93 -9.07
C ILE A 221 -16.31 5.66 -7.76
N HIS A 222 -16.51 4.95 -6.66
CA HIS A 222 -16.16 5.43 -5.33
C HIS A 222 -14.70 5.12 -5.03
N TYR A 223 -14.28 3.89 -5.32
CA TYR A 223 -12.89 3.47 -5.22
C TYR A 223 -12.56 2.43 -6.31
N ALA A 224 -11.39 2.55 -6.93
CA ALA A 224 -10.87 1.57 -7.89
C ALA A 224 -9.34 1.63 -7.94
N PRO A 225 -8.68 0.55 -8.41
CA PRO A 225 -7.27 0.62 -8.74
C PRO A 225 -7.04 1.69 -9.82
N LYS A 226 -5.97 2.49 -9.71
CA LYS A 226 -5.76 3.64 -10.60
C LYS A 226 -5.68 3.24 -12.07
N LYS A 227 -5.18 2.05 -12.38
CA LYS A 227 -5.18 1.54 -13.75
C LYS A 227 -6.60 1.42 -14.32
N ILE A 228 -7.56 0.93 -13.53
CA ILE A 228 -8.96 0.88 -13.97
C ILE A 228 -9.45 2.30 -14.25
N LEU A 229 -9.12 3.27 -13.40
CA LEU A 229 -9.45 4.68 -13.66
C LEU A 229 -8.81 5.16 -14.98
N ASN A 230 -7.51 4.97 -15.16
CA ASN A 230 -6.78 5.36 -16.37
C ASN A 230 -7.33 4.68 -17.65
N GLU A 231 -7.76 3.42 -17.55
CA GLU A 231 -8.34 2.66 -18.67
C GLU A 231 -9.77 3.10 -19.02
N LEU A 232 -10.50 3.68 -18.07
CA LEU A 232 -11.86 4.19 -18.27
C LEU A 232 -11.88 5.64 -18.79
N GLU A 233 -10.77 6.36 -18.64
CA GLU A 233 -10.57 7.71 -19.19
C GLU A 233 -10.14 7.73 -20.68
N GLN A 234 -9.89 6.56 -21.28
CA GLN A 234 -9.51 6.38 -22.70
C GLN A 234 -10.70 6.01 -23.58
#